data_AF-A0A7X7PSA5-F1
#
_entry.id   AF-A0A7X7PSA5-F1
#
_cell.length_a   1.000
_cell.length_b   1.000
_cell.length_c   1.000
_cell.angle_alpha   90.00
_cell.angle_beta   90.00
_cell.angle_gamma   90.00
#
_symmetry.space_group_name_H-M   'P 1'
#
loop_
_entity.id
_entity.type
_entity.pdbx_description
1 polymer ?
#
loop_
_entity_poly.entity_id
_entity_poly.type
_entity_poly.pdbx_seq_one_letter_code
_entity_poly.pdbx_strand_id
1 'polypeptide(L)'
;VVYTTYEDHLLEVLASDLPDMAPALNAIRNRLFDLQAVVRKHVQHPEFHGSTSLKRVLPALVPDLSYEDLAVRDGAVAAARYEAALDGHLSREAQETILKDLYAYCATDTLALVRLTEVLGAAVARA
;
A
#
# COMPACT_ATOMS: atom_id res chain seq x y z
N VAL A 1 -0.62 -6.95 0.94
CA VAL A 1 0.47 -7.61 1.67
C VAL A 1 1.59 -6.60 1.62
N VAL A 2 2.09 -6.15 2.77
CA VAL A 2 3.26 -5.27 2.82
C VAL A 2 4.45 -6.22 2.95
N TYR A 3 5.33 -6.22 1.96
CA TYR A 3 6.52 -7.07 2.00
C TYR A 3 7.66 -6.21 2.52
N THR A 4 7.73 -6.01 3.84
CA THR A 4 8.68 -5.08 4.45
C THR A 4 10.13 -5.34 4.03
N THR A 5 10.54 -6.61 3.86
CA THR A 5 11.86 -6.95 3.33
C THR A 5 12.08 -6.51 1.88
N TYR A 6 11.05 -6.64 1.04
CA TYR A 6 11.12 -6.24 -0.37
C TYR A 6 11.15 -4.72 -0.50
N GLU A 7 10.28 -4.01 0.23
CA GLU A 7 10.21 -2.55 0.22
C GLU A 7 11.50 -1.93 0.79
N ASP A 8 12.04 -2.47 1.88
CA ASP A 8 13.32 -2.01 2.42
C ASP A 8 14.45 -2.18 1.41
N HIS A 9 14.51 -3.33 0.73
CA HIS A 9 15.51 -3.60 -0.29
C HIS A 9 15.38 -2.66 -1.51
N LEU A 10 14.16 -2.40 -1.98
CA LEU A 10 13.95 -1.45 -3.07
C LEU A 10 14.41 -0.03 -2.69
N LEU A 11 14.09 0.42 -1.47
CA LEU A 11 14.54 1.71 -0.99
C LEU A 11 16.07 1.79 -0.84
N GLU A 12 16.72 0.69 -0.49
CA GLU A 12 18.18 0.58 -0.47
C GLU A 12 18.79 0.76 -1.87
N VAL A 13 18.26 0.02 -2.85
CA VAL A 13 18.70 0.11 -4.25
C VAL A 13 18.48 1.53 -4.78
N LEU A 14 17.29 2.11 -4.56
CA LEU A 14 17.00 3.48 -4.98
C LEU A 14 17.92 4.51 -4.32
N ALA A 15 18.29 4.33 -3.05
CA ALA A 15 19.22 5.23 -2.37
C ALA A 15 20.63 5.14 -2.94
N SER A 16 21.04 3.97 -3.43
CA SER A 16 22.31 3.78 -4.15
C SER A 16 22.28 4.44 -5.53
N ASP A 17 21.19 4.26 -6.27
CA ASP A 17 21.06 4.75 -7.65
C ASP A 17 20.77 6.26 -7.74
N LEU A 18 20.21 6.84 -6.67
CA LEU A 18 19.85 8.27 -6.57
C LEU A 18 20.51 8.91 -5.33
N PRO A 19 21.82 9.20 -5.36
CA PRO A 19 22.56 9.72 -4.19
C PRO A 19 21.96 10.99 -3.60
N ASP A 20 21.43 11.89 -4.43
CA ASP A 20 20.79 13.14 -3.98
C ASP A 20 19.50 12.89 -3.18
N MET A 21 18.83 11.76 -3.41
CA MET A 21 17.62 11.35 -2.68
C MET A 21 17.91 10.38 -1.53
N ALA A 22 19.14 9.85 -1.43
CA ALA A 22 19.51 8.85 -0.44
C ALA A 22 19.16 9.27 1.01
N PRO A 23 19.38 10.52 1.46
CA PRO A 23 18.98 10.93 2.81
C PRO A 23 17.47 10.78 3.07
N ALA A 24 16.64 11.15 2.10
CA ALA A 24 15.19 11.06 2.20
C ALA A 24 14.69 9.60 2.17
N LEU A 25 15.26 8.78 1.28
CA LEU A 25 14.95 7.36 1.15
C LEU A 25 15.35 6.59 2.42
N ASN A 26 16.55 6.82 2.95
CA ASN A 26 17.00 6.20 4.20
C ASN A 26 16.15 6.65 5.40
N ALA A 27 15.67 7.90 5.42
CA ALA A 27 14.75 8.34 6.46
C ALA A 27 13.41 7.59 6.40
N ILE A 28 12.94 7.17 5.22
CA ILE A 28 11.75 6.31 5.06
C ILE A 28 12.07 4.88 5.53
N ARG A 29 13.21 4.30 5.12
CA ARG A 29 13.65 2.97 5.56
C ARG A 29 13.68 2.83 7.07
N ASN A 30 14.28 3.80 7.75
CA ASN A 30 14.44 3.79 9.22
C ASN A 30 13.12 3.84 10.00
N ARG A 31 12.00 4.18 9.36
CA ARG A 31 10.67 4.23 9.97
C ARG A 31 9.71 3.18 9.43
N LEU A 32 10.18 2.22 8.64
CA LEU A 32 9.34 1.14 8.14
C LEU A 32 8.75 0.36 9.33
N PHE A 33 7.45 0.16 9.28
CA PHE A 33 6.69 -0.56 10.30
C PHE A 33 5.72 -1.53 9.64
N ASP A 34 5.86 -2.82 9.92
CA ASP A 34 5.01 -3.87 9.37
C ASP A 34 3.70 -3.99 10.18
N LEU A 35 2.68 -3.23 9.80
CA LEU A 35 1.35 -3.35 10.39
C LEU A 35 0.74 -4.74 10.15
N GLN A 36 1.04 -5.39 9.03
CA GLN A 36 0.52 -6.72 8.72
C GLN A 36 1.05 -7.77 9.71
N ALA A 37 2.31 -7.68 10.13
CA ALA A 37 2.86 -8.56 11.17
C ALA A 37 2.09 -8.44 12.50
N VAL A 38 1.72 -7.22 12.90
CA VAL A 38 0.91 -6.98 14.10
C VAL A 38 -0.46 -7.63 13.96
N VAL A 39 -1.17 -7.35 12.86
CA VAL A 39 -2.49 -7.93 12.59
C VAL A 39 -2.42 -9.46 12.59
N ARG A 40 -1.44 -10.05 11.91
CA ARG A 40 -1.24 -11.50 11.83
C ARG A 40 -1.03 -12.16 13.20
N LYS A 41 -0.33 -11.48 14.11
CA LYS A 41 -0.01 -12.03 15.43
C LYS A 41 -1.12 -11.81 16.45
N HIS A 42 -1.86 -10.71 16.36
CA HIS A 42 -2.72 -10.23 17.45
C HIS A 42 -4.20 -10.13 17.10
N VAL A 43 -4.59 -10.22 15.82
CA VAL A 43 -5.97 -10.00 15.40
C VAL A 43 -6.49 -11.24 14.67
N GLN A 44 -7.54 -11.82 15.24
CA GLN A 44 -8.26 -12.96 14.67
C GLN A 44 -9.63 -12.48 14.22
N HIS A 45 -9.99 -12.70 12.96
CA HIS A 45 -11.31 -12.37 12.43
C HIS A 45 -11.75 -13.42 11.39
N PRO A 46 -13.00 -13.92 11.43
CA PRO A 46 -13.47 -14.95 10.49
C PRO A 46 -13.31 -14.54 9.02
N GLU A 47 -13.67 -13.29 8.70
CA GLU A 47 -13.59 -12.73 7.34
C GLU A 47 -12.14 -12.58 6.80
N PHE A 48 -11.12 -12.80 7.64
CA PHE A 48 -9.74 -12.84 7.15
C PHE A 48 -9.47 -14.08 6.28
N HIS A 49 -10.22 -15.17 6.48
CA HIS A 49 -10.03 -16.44 5.76
C HIS A 49 -8.56 -16.89 5.69
N GLY A 50 -7.83 -16.73 6.80
CA GLY A 50 -6.41 -17.08 6.92
C GLY A 50 -5.43 -16.12 6.23
N SER A 51 -5.90 -15.04 5.60
CA SER A 51 -5.06 -14.02 4.98
C SER A 51 -5.14 -12.69 5.71
N THR A 52 -3.98 -12.08 5.95
CA THR A 52 -3.86 -10.77 6.61
C THR A 52 -3.41 -9.68 5.64
N SER A 53 -3.63 -9.86 4.35
CA SER A 53 -3.36 -8.81 3.37
C SER A 53 -4.26 -7.59 3.62
N LEU A 54 -3.78 -6.40 3.28
CA LEU A 54 -4.53 -5.15 3.41
C LEU A 54 -5.96 -5.26 2.86
N LYS A 55 -6.12 -5.78 1.63
CA LYS A 55 -7.43 -5.93 0.96
C LYS A 55 -8.35 -6.94 1.61
N ARG A 56 -7.80 -7.87 2.41
CA ARG A 56 -8.58 -8.85 3.15
C ARG A 56 -9.00 -8.30 4.52
N VAL A 57 -8.09 -7.60 5.19
CA VAL A 57 -8.31 -7.07 6.54
C VAL A 57 -9.17 -5.81 6.52
N LEU A 58 -8.97 -4.94 5.53
CA LEU A 58 -9.65 -3.65 5.44
C LEU A 58 -11.18 -3.75 5.52
N PRO A 59 -11.88 -4.52 4.64
CA PRO A 59 -13.34 -4.56 4.67
C PRO A 59 -13.90 -5.15 5.97
N ALA A 60 -13.14 -6.01 6.65
CA ALA A 60 -13.55 -6.63 7.90
C ALA A 60 -13.46 -5.68 9.10
N LEU A 61 -12.49 -4.75 9.11
CA LEU A 61 -12.26 -3.83 10.24
C LEU A 61 -12.72 -2.39 9.96
N VAL A 62 -12.83 -2.00 8.70
CA VAL A 62 -13.21 -0.66 8.22
C VAL A 62 -14.17 -0.80 7.03
N PRO A 63 -15.43 -1.20 7.26
CA PRO A 63 -16.36 -1.56 6.18
C PRO A 63 -16.81 -0.37 5.32
N ASP A 64 -16.59 0.86 5.77
CA ASP A 64 -16.90 2.10 5.04
C ASP A 64 -15.82 2.52 4.02
N LEU A 65 -14.69 1.80 3.95
CA LEU A 65 -13.61 2.07 3.02
C LEU A 65 -13.34 0.87 2.11
N SER A 66 -13.39 1.09 0.80
CA SER A 66 -13.18 0.02 -0.19
C SER A 66 -12.44 0.52 -1.44
N TYR A 67 -12.09 -0.41 -2.32
CA TYR A 67 -11.51 -0.14 -3.63
C TYR A 67 -12.56 -0.23 -4.76
N GLU A 68 -13.85 -0.41 -4.41
CA GLU A 68 -14.90 -0.77 -5.38
C GLU A 68 -15.20 0.32 -6.41
N ASP A 69 -14.88 1.58 -6.12
CA ASP A 69 -15.09 2.70 -7.04
C ASP A 69 -13.82 3.05 -7.84
N LEU A 70 -12.72 2.30 -7.64
CA LEU A 70 -11.46 2.56 -8.31
C LEU A 70 -11.32 1.80 -9.62
N ALA A 71 -10.66 2.42 -10.60
CA ALA A 71 -10.27 1.78 -11.86
C ALA A 71 -9.14 0.77 -11.69
N VAL A 72 -8.32 0.92 -10.64
CA VAL A 72 -7.27 -0.02 -10.23
C VAL A 72 -7.59 -0.54 -8.84
N ARG A 73 -7.63 -1.86 -8.69
CA ARG A 73 -7.99 -2.54 -7.44
C ARG A 73 -7.03 -3.66 -7.06
N ASP A 74 -6.08 -3.97 -7.92
CA ASP A 74 -5.13 -5.05 -7.76
C ASP A 74 -3.70 -4.56 -7.94
N GLY A 75 -2.76 -5.10 -7.15
CA GLY A 75 -1.37 -4.67 -7.19
C GLY A 75 -0.65 -5.07 -8.48
N ALA A 76 -0.96 -6.24 -9.05
CA ALA A 76 -0.38 -6.66 -10.33
C ALA A 76 -0.91 -5.80 -11.47
N VAL A 77 -2.21 -5.46 -11.45
CA VAL A 77 -2.80 -4.52 -12.41
C VAL A 77 -2.18 -3.12 -12.28
N ALA A 78 -1.94 -2.65 -11.05
CA ALA A 78 -1.26 -1.38 -10.82
C ALA A 78 0.15 -1.37 -11.43
N ALA A 79 0.94 -2.41 -11.17
CA ALA A 79 2.29 -2.54 -11.72
C ALA A 79 2.30 -2.56 -13.27
N ALA A 80 1.45 -3.39 -13.87
CA ALA A 80 1.35 -3.49 -15.34
C ALA A 80 0.91 -2.17 -15.99
N ARG A 81 -0.03 -1.44 -15.36
CA ARG A 81 -0.45 -0.12 -15.85
C ARG A 81 0.66 0.91 -15.72
N TYR A 82 1.41 0.89 -14.62
CA TYR A 82 2.54 1.79 -14.43
C TYR A 82 3.62 1.55 -15.50
N GLU A 83 3.97 0.30 -15.77
CA GLU A 83 4.90 -0.07 -16.84
C GLU A 83 4.43 0.42 -18.21
N ALA A 84 3.15 0.19 -18.55
CA ALA A 84 2.56 0.70 -19.80
C ALA A 84 2.60 2.24 -19.90
N ALA A 85 2.47 2.94 -18.78
CA ALA A 85 2.59 4.41 -18.76
C ALA A 85 4.02 4.90 -19.00
N LEU A 86 5.05 4.07 -18.76
CA LEU A 86 6.46 4.41 -18.98
C LEU A 86 6.98 4.02 -20.37
N ASP A 87 6.33 3.06 -21.03
CA ASP A 87 6.77 2.48 -22.31
C ASP A 87 6.72 3.47 -23.51
N GLY A 88 6.13 4.65 -23.33
CA GLY A 88 6.17 5.74 -24.33
C GLY A 88 5.30 5.52 -25.57
N HIS A 89 4.54 4.41 -25.63
CA HIS A 89 3.64 4.09 -26.75
C HIS A 89 2.22 4.65 -26.59
N LEU A 90 1.89 5.25 -25.45
CA LEU A 90 0.58 5.82 -25.17
C LEU A 90 0.49 7.31 -25.56
N SER A 91 -0.73 7.77 -25.89
CA SER A 91 -0.99 9.20 -25.94
C SER A 91 -0.81 9.82 -24.55
N ARG A 92 -0.49 11.12 -24.52
CA ARG A 92 -0.36 11.87 -23.28
C ARG A 92 -1.63 11.77 -22.40
N GLU A 93 -2.80 11.87 -23.01
CA GLU A 93 -4.09 11.77 -22.31
C GLU A 93 -4.30 10.38 -21.67
N ALA A 94 -3.94 9.31 -22.39
CA ALA A 94 -4.01 7.95 -21.86
C ALA A 94 -3.03 7.75 -20.69
N GLN A 95 -1.81 8.25 -20.83
CA GLN A 95 -0.81 8.22 -19.76
C GLN A 95 -1.29 8.97 -18.50
N GLU A 96 -1.82 10.19 -18.67
CA GLU A 96 -2.34 11.01 -17.57
C GLU A 96 -3.51 10.34 -16.85
N THR A 97 -4.38 9.65 -17.61
CA THR A 97 -5.49 8.87 -17.04
C THR A 97 -4.98 7.70 -16.20
N ILE A 98 -4.01 6.93 -16.70
CA ILE A 98 -3.40 5.83 -15.94
C ILE A 98 -2.77 6.36 -14.64
N LEU A 99 -2.00 7.45 -14.72
CA LEU A 99 -1.35 8.02 -13.53
C LEU A 99 -2.40 8.49 -12.51
N LYS A 100 -3.49 9.13 -12.95
CA LYS A 100 -4.59 9.54 -12.07
C LYS A 100 -5.22 8.33 -11.35
N ASP A 101 -5.48 7.25 -12.08
CA ASP A 101 -6.03 6.02 -11.52
C ASP A 101 -5.09 5.39 -10.49
N LEU A 102 -3.79 5.36 -10.78
CA LEU A 102 -2.75 4.86 -9.87
C LEU A 102 -2.63 5.72 -8.62
N TYR A 103 -2.72 7.05 -8.74
CA TYR A 103 -2.73 7.96 -7.59
C TYR A 103 -3.93 7.69 -6.68
N ALA A 104 -5.13 7.51 -7.25
CA ALA A 104 -6.31 7.18 -6.46
C ALA A 104 -6.15 5.86 -5.71
N TYR A 105 -5.60 4.83 -6.38
CA TYR A 105 -5.28 3.55 -5.76
C TYR A 105 -4.27 3.67 -4.61
N CYS A 106 -3.15 4.36 -4.82
CA CYS A 106 -2.12 4.57 -3.80
C CYS A 106 -2.63 5.42 -2.62
N ALA A 107 -3.48 6.41 -2.88
CA ALA A 107 -4.12 7.20 -1.84
C ALA A 107 -5.04 6.35 -0.96
N THR A 108 -5.81 5.44 -1.56
CA THR A 108 -6.66 4.50 -0.82
C THR A 108 -5.82 3.51 0.00
N ASP A 109 -4.72 2.97 -0.54
CA ASP A 109 -3.79 2.11 0.23
C ASP A 109 -3.24 2.85 1.46
N THR A 110 -2.89 4.14 1.32
CA THR A 110 -2.41 4.97 2.43
C THR A 110 -3.50 5.19 3.47
N LEU A 111 -4.70 5.60 3.04
CA LEU A 111 -5.83 5.86 3.93
C LEU A 111 -6.25 4.58 4.66
N ALA A 112 -6.22 3.42 3.99
CA ALA A 112 -6.52 2.13 4.59
C ALA A 112 -5.58 1.81 5.76
N LEU A 113 -4.28 2.04 5.62
CA LEU A 113 -3.31 1.83 6.71
C LEU A 113 -3.55 2.78 7.90
N VAL A 114 -3.91 4.03 7.65
CA VAL A 114 -4.25 5.01 8.70
C VAL A 114 -5.49 4.54 9.47
N ARG A 115 -6.60 4.27 8.76
CA ARG A 115 -7.87 3.84 9.37
C ARG A 115 -7.72 2.54 10.16
N LEU A 116 -6.94 1.59 9.64
CA LEU A 116 -6.65 0.35 10.37
C LEU A 116 -5.86 0.61 11.65
N THR A 117 -4.86 1.49 11.59
CA THR A 117 -4.06 1.85 12.78
C THR A 117 -4.93 2.51 13.85
N GLU A 118 -5.85 3.40 13.47
CA GLU A 118 -6.82 4.03 14.37
C GLU A 118 -7.74 3.00 15.05
N VAL A 119 -8.34 2.10 14.26
CA VAL A 119 -9.24 1.05 14.79
C VAL A 119 -8.50 0.13 15.75
N LEU A 120 -7.29 -0.32 15.39
CA LEU A 120 -6.49 -1.20 16.23
C LEU A 120 -6.03 -0.50 17.51
N GLY A 121 -5.62 0.77 17.43
CA GLY A 121 -5.23 1.56 18.59
C GLY A 121 -6.39 1.79 19.56
N ALA A 122 -7.59 2.09 19.05
CA ALA A 122 -8.79 2.26 19.86
C ALA A 122 -9.20 0.95 20.57
N ALA A 123 -8.98 -0.21 19.94
CA ALA A 123 -9.25 -1.50 20.56
C ALA A 123 -8.30 -1.78 21.73
N VAL A 124 -7.00 -1.45 21.59
CA VAL A 124 -6.02 -1.59 22.68
C VAL A 124 -6.32 -0.66 23.85
N ALA A 125 -6.73 0.58 23.60
CA ALA A 125 -7.07 1.53 24.67
C ALA A 125 -8.31 1.15 25.50
N ARG A 126 -9.13 0.21 25.00
CA ARG A 126 -10.33 -0.31 25.68
C ARG A 126 -10.08 -1.63 26.41
N ALA A 127 -8.92 -2.26 26.21
CA ALA A 127 -8.52 -3.52 26.83
C ALA A 127 -7.79 -3.27 28.15
#